data_AF-A0A419SIE6-F1
#
_entry.id   AF-A0A419SIE6-F1
#
_cell.length_a   1.000
_cell.length_b   1.000
_cell.length_c   1.000
_cell.angle_alpha   90.00
_cell.angle_beta   90.00
_cell.angle_gamma   90.00
#
_symmetry.space_group_name_H-M   'P 1'
#
loop_
_entity.id
_entity.type
_entity.pdbx_description
1 polymer ?
#
loop_
_entity_poly.entity_id
_entity_poly.type
_entity_poly.pdbx_seq_one_letter_code
_entity_poly.pdbx_strand_id
1 'polypeptide(L)' 'MTVGTQLHQTLASAEGLKASFKTFSLETDDQQAKQMFSQLAETMTNVVNSLQERVTYVEQQEPQYKMP' A
#
# COMPACT_ATOMS: atom_id res chain seq x y z
N MET A 1 8.23 1.24 -19.05
CA MET A 1 7.26 1.00 -17.97
C MET A 1 5.94 1.63 -18.38
N THR A 2 4.83 0.90 -18.34
CA THR A 2 3.50 1.49 -18.58
C THR A 2 2.97 2.14 -17.29
N VAL A 3 1.92 2.94 -17.41
CA VAL A 3 1.22 3.50 -16.24
C VAL A 3 0.70 2.39 -15.33
N GLY A 4 0.17 1.29 -15.90
CA GLY A 4 -0.24 0.11 -15.14
C GLY A 4 0.90 -0.50 -14.31
N THR A 5 2.06 -0.73 -14.93
CA THR A 5 3.23 -1.25 -14.20
C THR A 5 3.67 -0.32 -13.06
N GLN A 6 3.65 1.00 -13.29
CA GLN A 6 3.99 1.98 -12.25
C GLN A 6 2.98 1.99 -11.09
N LEU A 7 1.69 1.89 -11.39
CA LEU A 7 0.63 1.84 -10.37
C LEU A 7 0.76 0.59 -9.49
N HIS A 8 0.98 -0.57 -10.11
CA HIS A 8 1.21 -1.82 -9.37
C HIS A 8 2.48 -1.78 -8.51
N GLN A 9 3.59 -1.26 -9.04
CA GLN A 9 4.81 -1.09 -8.25
C GLN A 9 4.61 -0.17 -7.06
N THR A 10 3.81 0.89 -7.24
CA THR A 10 3.46 1.84 -6.17
C THR A 10 2.56 1.17 -5.12
N LEU A 11 1.57 0.40 -5.55
CA LEU A 11 0.69 -0.39 -4.68
C LEU A 11 1.51 -1.38 -3.83
N ALA A 12 2.39 -2.16 -4.46
CA ALA A 12 3.26 -3.10 -3.75
C ALA A 12 4.18 -2.39 -2.74
N SER A 13 4.70 -1.21 -3.10
CA SER A 13 5.51 -0.40 -2.18
C SER A 13 4.70 0.09 -0.98
N ALA A 14 3.45 0.50 -1.20
CA ALA A 14 2.53 0.94 -0.16
C ALA A 14 2.14 -0.20 0.79
N GLU A 15 1.89 -1.40 0.26
CA GLU A 15 1.66 -2.61 1.06
C GLU A 15 2.89 -2.99 1.90
N GLY A 16 4.09 -2.87 1.32
CA GLY A 16 5.35 -3.09 2.04
C GLY A 16 5.57 -2.12 3.20
N LEU A 17 5.24 -0.83 3.00
CA LEU A 17 5.29 0.17 4.08
C LEU A 17 4.25 -0.12 5.17
N LYS A 18 3.01 -0.46 4.80
CA LYS A 18 1.97 -0.87 5.75
C LYS A 18 2.43 -2.03 6.62
N ALA A 19 3.01 -3.07 6.00
CA ALA A 19 3.54 -4.22 6.71
C ALA A 19 4.68 -3.83 7.65
N SER A 20 5.62 -3.01 7.17
CA SER A 20 6.74 -2.50 7.98
C SER A 20 6.25 -1.74 9.21
N PHE A 21 5.27 -0.83 9.07
CA PHE A 21 4.71 -0.09 10.20
C PHE A 21 4.01 -1.00 11.21
N LYS A 22 3.29 -2.03 10.74
CA LYS A 22 2.69 -3.03 11.64
C LYS A 22 3.77 -3.81 12.39
N THR A 23 4.86 -4.19 11.73
CA THR A 23 5.99 -4.85 12.39
C THR A 23 6.63 -3.93 13.43
N PHE A 24 6.90 -2.67 13.09
CA PHE A 24 7.49 -1.71 14.02
C PHE A 24 6.61 -1.45 15.24
N SER A 25 5.28 -1.42 15.09
CA SER A 25 4.38 -1.28 16.24
C SER A 25 4.37 -2.51 17.16
N LEU A 26 4.64 -3.71 16.62
CA LEU A 26 4.76 -4.93 17.40
C LEU A 26 6.09 -5.03 18.13
N GLU A 27 7.18 -4.62 17.48
CA GLU A 27 8.56 -4.77 17.97
C GLU A 27 9.01 -3.64 18.90
N THR A 28 8.39 -2.46 18.83
CA THR A 28 8.75 -1.34 19.71
C THR A 28 8.22 -1.52 21.13
N ASP A 29 9.08 -1.25 22.12
CA ASP A 29 8.72 -1.14 23.54
C ASP A 29 8.23 0.27 23.92
N ASP A 30 8.52 1.29 23.10
CA ASP A 30 8.01 2.64 23.30
C ASP A 30 6.51 2.71 22.97
N GLN A 31 5.70 3.05 23.98
CA GLN A 31 4.25 3.08 23.88
C GLN A 31 3.73 4.18 22.95
N GLN A 32 4.42 5.33 22.85
CA GLN A 32 4.05 6.40 21.92
C GLN A 32 4.38 5.98 20.48
N ALA A 33 5.55 5.39 20.25
CA ALA A 33 5.94 4.86 18.95
C ALA A 33 4.97 3.75 18.49
N LYS A 34 4.53 2.89 19.41
CA LYS A 34 3.54 1.84 19.14
C LYS A 34 2.24 2.40 18.59
N GLN A 35 1.72 3.45 19.21
CA GLN A 35 0.51 4.14 18.75
C GLN A 35 0.74 4.82 17.40
N MET A 36 1.87 5.53 17.25
CA MET A 36 2.23 6.20 16.00
C MET A 36 2.31 5.22 14.83
N PHE A 37 3.07 4.13 14.96
CA PHE A 37 3.21 3.13 13.90
C PHE A 37 1.89 2.41 13.59
N SER A 38 1.05 2.17 14.60
CA SER A 38 -0.29 1.59 14.38
C SER A 38 -1.17 2.53 13.55
N GLN A 39 -1.17 3.84 13.85
CA GLN A 39 -1.91 4.85 13.09
C GLN A 39 -1.36 5.01 11.66
N LEU A 40 -0.04 4.92 11.48
CA LEU A 40 0.57 4.92 10.14
C LEU A 40 0.15 3.69 9.33
N ALA A 41 0.11 2.51 9.94
CA ALA A 41 -0.37 1.29 9.28
C ALA A 41 -1.86 1.38 8.89
N GLU A 42 -2.70 2.02 9.72
CA GLU A 42 -4.09 2.29 9.40
C GLU A 42 -4.23 3.30 8.26
N THR A 43 -3.47 4.39 8.29
CA THR A 43 -3.41 5.38 7.20
C THR A 43 -3.01 4.70 5.88
N MET A 44 -1.98 3.84 5.92
CA MET A 44 -1.55 3.09 4.75
C MET A 44 -2.59 2.10 4.25
N THR A 45 -3.50 1.61 5.10
CA THR A 45 -4.62 0.78 4.64
C THR A 45 -5.53 1.55 3.69
N ASN A 46 -5.84 2.81 4.02
CA ASN A 46 -6.64 3.66 3.14
C ASN A 46 -5.90 3.95 1.82
N VAL A 47 -4.59 4.23 1.88
CA VAL A 47 -3.76 4.45 0.69
C VAL A 47 -3.76 3.22 -0.23
N VAL A 48 -3.53 2.02 0.34
CA VAL A 48 -3.55 0.75 -0.41
C VAL A 48 -4.91 0.53 -1.06
N ASN A 49 -6.01 0.74 -0.34
CA ASN A 49 -7.35 0.57 -0.90
C ASN A 49 -7.60 1.52 -2.08
N SER A 50 -7.27 2.80 -1.95
CA SER A 50 -7.44 3.77 -3.05
C SER A 50 -6.55 3.44 -4.27
N LEU A 51 -5.32 2.96 -4.04
CA LEU A 51 -4.44 2.52 -5.13
C LEU A 51 -4.96 1.26 -5.81
N GLN A 52 -5.49 0.29 -5.05
CA GLN A 52 -6.09 -0.93 -5.58
C GLN A 52 -7.30 -0.62 -6.47
N GLU A 53 -8.18 0.28 -6.04
CA GLU A 53 -9.31 0.75 -6.85
C GLU A 53 -8.82 1.39 -8.15
N ARG A 54 -7.77 2.22 -8.08
CA ARG A 54 -7.21 2.87 -9.27
C ARG A 54 -6.58 1.87 -10.24
N VAL A 55 -5.81 0.90 -9.73
CA VAL A 55 -5.24 -0.19 -10.53
C VAL A 55 -6.36 -0.94 -11.26
N THR A 56 -7.38 -1.37 -10.51
CA THR A 56 -8.52 -2.12 -11.05
C THR A 56 -9.24 -1.34 -12.16
N TYR A 57 -9.47 -0.04 -11.95
CA TYR A 57 -10.07 0.82 -12.96
C TYR A 57 -9.23 0.91 -14.24
N VAL A 58 -7.92 1.13 -14.11
CA VAL A 58 -7.01 1.23 -15.27
C VAL A 58 -6.96 -0.10 -16.04
N GLU A 59 -6.94 -1.23 -15.35
CA GLU A 59 -6.95 -2.57 -15.97
C GLU A 59 -8.26 -2.89 -16.70
N GLN A 60 -9.38 -2.31 -16.29
CA GLN A 60 -10.66 -2.43 -16.97
C GLN A 60 -10.72 -1.59 -18.25
N GLN A 61 -10.19 -0.36 -18.19
CA GLN A 61 -10.20 0.57 -19.33
C GLN A 61 -9.17 0.19 -20.40
N GLU A 62 -8.04 -0.38 -19.98
CA GLU A 62 -6.92 -0.70 -20.86
C GLU A 62 -6.44 -2.13 -20.52
N PRO A 63 -7.08 -3.17 -21.09
CA PRO A 63 -6.76 -4.57 -20.80
C PRO A 63 -5.30 -4.93 -21.06
N GLN A 64 -4.62 -4.19 -21.95
CA GLN A 64 -3.18 -4.32 -22.22
C GLN A 64 -2.30 -3.99 -21.00
N TYR A 65 -2.85 -3.40 -19.94
CA TYR A 65 -2.14 -3.10 -18.70
C TYR A 65 -2.43 -4.08 -17.56
N LYS A 66 -3.29 -5.08 -17.77
CA LYS A 66 -3.39 -6.21 -16.86
C LYS A 66 -2.04 -6.92 -16.81
N MET A 67 -1.46 -7.00 -15.61
CA MET A 67 -0.35 -7.91 -15.42
C MET A 67 -0.88 -9.35 -15.33
N PRO A 68 -0.18 -10.34 -15.91
CA PRO A 68 -0.58 -11.74 -15.87
C PRO A 68 -0.53 -12.34 -14.46
#